data_AF-A0A2V7HZR8-F1
#
_entry.id   AF-A0A2V7HZR8-F1
#
_cell.length_a   1.000
_cell.length_b   1.000
_cell.length_c   1.000
_cell.angle_alpha   90.00
_cell.angle_beta   90.00
_cell.angle_gamma   90.00
#
_symmetry.space_group_name_H-M   'P 1'
#
loop_
_entity.id
_entity.type
_entity.pdbx_description
1 polymer ?
#
loop_
_entity_poly.entity_id
_entity_poly.type
_entity_poly.pdbx_seq_one_letter_code
_entity_poly.pdbx_strand_id
1 'polypeptide(L)'
;MEQLIAEGAAHLVVSMGEATGPVPFTSYMTTPEFLVAEPDIMLRFTRAVYRTQRWLAAHTPRTITEVIAPAFPEIDPALLERIVARFVQQDTWARDPLLGRSGYGYLQEILLNGGFIKRRHRYEDLVDTHYARQAMDALGH
;
A
#
# COMPACT_ATOMS: atom_id res chain seq x y z
N MET A 1 4.85 6.88 -18.05
CA MET A 1 3.42 6.54 -18.24
C MET A 1 2.55 7.79 -18.24
N GLU A 2 2.57 8.61 -17.19
CA GLU A 2 1.85 9.89 -17.11
C GLU A 2 2.13 10.84 -18.29
N GLN A 3 3.40 11.09 -18.61
CA GLN A 3 3.76 11.91 -19.77
C GLN A 3 3.22 11.32 -21.08
N LEU A 4 3.29 10.00 -21.27
CA LEU A 4 2.77 9.32 -22.46
C LEU A 4 1.24 9.41 -22.57
N ILE A 5 0.51 9.42 -21.45
CA ILE A 5 -0.95 9.66 -21.44
C ILE A 5 -1.25 11.13 -21.75
N ALA A 6 -0.49 12.07 -21.16
CA ALA A 6 -0.64 13.51 -21.40
C ALA A 6 -0.33 13.87 -22.87
N GLU A 7 0.58 13.15 -23.50
CA GLU A 7 0.95 13.28 -24.92
C GLU A 7 -0.03 12.52 -25.86
N GLY A 8 -1.05 11.85 -25.33
CA GLY A 8 -2.04 11.09 -26.11
C GLY A 8 -1.50 9.78 -26.71
N ALA A 9 -0.28 9.38 -26.35
CA ALA A 9 0.37 8.17 -26.84
C ALA A 9 -0.03 6.88 -26.07
N ALA A 10 -0.85 7.00 -25.01
CA ALA A 10 -1.34 5.85 -24.24
C ALA A 10 -2.77 6.08 -23.72
N HIS A 11 -3.62 5.06 -23.82
CA HIS A 11 -4.93 4.98 -23.19
C HIS A 11 -4.90 3.98 -22.03
N LEU A 12 -5.43 4.36 -20.86
CA LEU A 12 -5.56 3.48 -19.71
C LEU A 12 -6.76 2.55 -19.94
N VAL A 13 -6.52 1.26 -20.21
CA VAL A 13 -7.60 0.36 -20.65
C VAL A 13 -8.37 -0.28 -19.48
N VAL A 14 -7.77 -0.61 -18.34
CA VAL A 14 -8.48 -1.05 -17.11
C VAL A 14 -7.55 -0.87 -15.89
N SER A 15 -8.09 -0.44 -14.74
CA SER A 15 -7.36 -0.47 -13.47
C SER A 15 -7.38 -1.88 -12.89
N MET A 16 -6.20 -2.48 -12.70
CA MET A 16 -6.06 -3.83 -12.13
C MET A 16 -6.66 -3.95 -10.70
N GLY A 17 -6.86 -2.82 -10.01
CA GLY A 17 -7.52 -2.75 -8.71
C GLY A 17 -9.01 -3.14 -8.72
N GLU A 18 -9.76 -2.83 -9.79
CA GLU A 18 -11.18 -3.20 -9.88
C GLU A 18 -11.39 -4.71 -10.07
N ALA A 19 -10.44 -5.40 -10.71
CA ALA A 19 -10.60 -6.81 -11.09
C ALA A 19 -10.16 -7.80 -10.01
N THR A 20 -9.40 -7.37 -8.98
CA THR A 20 -8.59 -8.30 -8.18
C THR A 20 -8.76 -8.21 -6.65
N GLY A 21 -9.46 -7.17 -6.16
CA GLY A 21 -9.47 -6.85 -4.73
C GLY A 21 -8.12 -6.29 -4.25
N PRO A 22 -7.95 -6.01 -2.95
CA PRO A 22 -6.71 -5.42 -2.43
C PRO A 22 -5.57 -6.43 -2.50
N VAL A 23 -4.80 -6.36 -3.58
CA VAL A 23 -3.54 -7.10 -3.72
C VAL A 23 -2.45 -6.32 -2.97
N PRO A 24 -1.73 -6.95 -2.04
CA PRO A 24 -0.71 -6.27 -1.24
C PRO A 24 0.59 -6.11 -2.05
N PHE A 25 0.59 -5.18 -3.01
CA PHE A 25 1.78 -4.89 -3.83
C PHE A 25 2.91 -4.25 -3.02
N THR A 26 2.57 -3.53 -1.95
CA THR A 26 3.53 -2.95 -1.02
C THR A 26 3.35 -3.58 0.36
N SER A 27 4.42 -4.13 0.90
CA SER A 27 4.47 -4.71 2.24
C SER A 27 5.79 -4.35 2.92
N TYR A 28 5.77 -4.22 4.24
CA TYR A 28 6.97 -4.06 5.05
C TYR A 28 7.39 -5.43 5.60
N MET A 29 8.69 -5.70 5.60
CA MET A 29 9.26 -6.94 6.11
C MET A 29 10.48 -6.64 6.97
N THR A 30 10.71 -7.48 7.97
CA THR A 30 11.91 -7.47 8.80
C THR A 30 12.23 -8.90 9.21
N THR A 31 13.38 -9.12 9.84
CA THR A 31 13.76 -10.46 10.28
C THR A 31 13.00 -10.89 11.54
N PRO A 32 12.79 -12.19 11.77
CA PRO A 32 12.16 -12.68 12.99
C PRO A 32 12.89 -12.22 14.27
N GLU A 33 14.22 -12.11 14.22
CA GLU A 33 15.02 -11.66 15.36
C GLU A 33 14.68 -10.22 15.76
N PHE A 34 14.50 -9.33 14.77
CA PHE A 34 14.12 -7.94 15.03
C PHE A 34 12.69 -7.82 15.56
N LEU A 35 11.75 -8.63 15.05
CA LEU A 35 10.36 -8.66 15.55
C LEU A 35 10.26 -8.98 17.04
N VAL A 36 11.16 -9.83 17.53
CA VAL A 36 11.21 -10.26 18.94
C VAL A 36 12.03 -9.29 19.80
N ALA A 37 13.15 -8.79 19.28
CA ALA A 37 14.05 -7.93 20.03
C ALA A 37 13.47 -6.53 20.30
N GLU A 38 12.68 -5.99 19.36
CA GLU A 38 12.26 -4.58 19.39
C GLU A 38 10.72 -4.40 19.28
N PRO A 39 9.92 -4.98 20.20
CA PRO A 39 8.47 -4.96 20.10
C PRO A 39 7.86 -3.55 20.17
N ASP A 40 8.46 -2.63 20.93
CA ASP A 40 8.00 -1.23 20.99
C ASP A 40 8.21 -0.50 19.66
N ILE A 41 9.37 -0.68 19.02
CA ILE A 41 9.66 -0.09 17.70
C ILE A 41 8.67 -0.62 16.68
N MET A 42 8.42 -1.94 16.68
CA MET A 42 7.47 -2.55 15.76
C MET A 42 6.07 -1.97 15.93
N LEU A 43 5.55 -1.91 17.16
CA LEU A 43 4.23 -1.35 17.41
C LEU A 43 4.13 0.13 17.04
N ARG A 44 5.14 0.94 17.37
CA ARG A 44 5.19 2.37 17.03
C ARG A 44 5.23 2.59 15.52
N PHE A 45 6.03 1.81 14.80
CA PHE A 45 6.09 1.85 13.35
C PHE A 45 4.74 1.48 12.73
N THR A 46 4.13 0.37 13.15
CA THR A 46 2.82 -0.06 12.62
C THR A 46 1.72 0.95 12.92
N ARG A 47 1.74 1.60 14.10
CA ARG A 47 0.82 2.71 14.41
C ARG A 47 1.03 3.92 13.50
N ALA A 48 2.28 4.27 13.18
CA ALA A 48 2.57 5.35 12.24
C ALA A 48 2.02 5.03 10.85
N VAL A 49 2.24 3.81 10.35
CA VAL A 49 1.67 3.34 9.08
C VAL A 49 0.15 3.44 9.10
N TYR A 50 -0.51 2.92 10.13
CA TYR A 50 -1.98 2.96 10.21
C TYR A 50 -2.52 4.40 10.24
N ARG A 51 -1.89 5.29 11.02
CA ARG A 51 -2.27 6.71 11.06
C ARG A 51 -2.12 7.36 9.69
N THR A 52 -1.05 7.07 8.96
CA THR A 52 -0.85 7.57 7.59
C THR A 52 -1.92 7.05 6.64
N GLN A 53 -2.26 5.76 6.70
CA GLN A 53 -3.33 5.18 5.88
C GLN A 53 -4.69 5.84 6.15
N ARG A 54 -5.03 6.05 7.43
CA ARG A 54 -6.24 6.76 7.84
C ARG A 54 -6.24 8.21 7.41
N TRP A 55 -5.09 8.88 7.49
CA TRP A 55 -4.93 10.26 7.05
C TRP A 55 -5.14 10.37 5.54
N LEU A 56 -4.50 9.51 4.74
CA LEU A 56 -4.69 9.46 3.28
C LEU A 56 -6.17 9.24 2.92
N ALA A 57 -6.85 8.31 3.60
CA ALA A 57 -8.26 8.03 3.35
C ALA A 57 -9.21 9.18 3.74
N ALA A 58 -8.79 10.08 4.64
CA ALA A 58 -9.60 11.19 5.14
C ALA A 58 -9.34 12.52 4.42
N HIS A 59 -8.32 12.61 3.56
CA HIS A 59 -7.87 13.86 2.95
C HIS A 59 -8.05 13.88 1.44
N THR A 60 -8.13 15.09 0.89
CA THR A 60 -8.31 15.31 -0.54
C THR A 60 -6.99 15.12 -1.30
N PRO A 61 -7.04 14.83 -2.61
CA PRO A 61 -5.84 14.77 -3.45
C PRO A 61 -4.96 16.00 -3.32
N ARG A 62 -5.58 17.20 -3.35
CA ARG A 62 -4.87 18.47 -3.14
C ARG A 62 -4.09 18.51 -1.83
N THR A 63 -4.74 18.16 -0.71
CA THR A 63 -4.07 18.16 0.60
C THR A 63 -2.91 17.17 0.65
N ILE A 64 -3.07 15.99 0.05
CA ILE A 64 -2.00 14.99 -0.04
C ILE A 64 -0.84 15.54 -0.89
N THR A 65 -1.15 16.15 -2.05
CA THR A 65 -0.17 16.78 -2.93
C THR A 65 0.63 17.88 -2.24
N GLU A 66 -0.03 18.77 -1.49
CA GLU A 66 0.63 19.85 -0.75
C GLU A 66 1.67 19.30 0.25
N VAL A 67 1.39 18.15 0.89
CA VAL A 67 2.31 17.50 1.84
C VAL A 67 3.51 16.86 1.13
N ILE A 68 3.30 16.21 -0.02
CA ILE A 68 4.37 15.47 -0.70
C ILE A 68 5.17 16.31 -1.71
N ALA A 69 4.65 17.45 -2.16
CA ALA A 69 5.28 18.29 -3.17
C ALA A 69 6.77 18.62 -2.91
N PRO A 70 7.21 18.90 -1.65
CA PRO A 70 8.63 19.16 -1.38
C PRO A 70 9.57 17.98 -1.71
N ALA A 71 9.05 16.74 -1.74
CA ALA A 71 9.80 15.55 -2.10
C ALA A 71 9.89 15.32 -3.62
N PHE A 72 9.12 16.07 -4.42
CA PHE A 72 9.06 15.98 -5.88
C PHE A 72 9.17 17.35 -6.56
N PRO A 73 10.24 18.12 -6.28
CA PRO A 73 10.39 19.50 -6.77
C PRO A 73 10.45 19.62 -8.30
N GLU A 74 10.78 18.53 -8.99
CA GLU A 74 10.88 18.44 -10.45
C GLU A 74 9.53 18.21 -11.16
N ILE A 75 8.48 17.86 -10.42
CA ILE A 75 7.16 17.57 -11.00
C ILE A 75 6.27 18.82 -10.89
N ASP A 76 5.66 19.20 -12.01
CA ASP A 76 4.65 20.27 -12.02
C ASP A 76 3.55 19.99 -10.97
N PRO A 77 3.22 20.95 -10.08
CA PRO A 77 2.27 20.70 -9.00
C PRO A 77 0.88 20.25 -9.47
N ALA A 78 0.40 20.77 -10.61
CA ALA A 78 -0.90 20.38 -11.15
C ALA A 78 -0.85 18.95 -11.73
N LEU A 79 0.27 18.55 -12.34
CA LEU A 79 0.49 17.16 -12.73
C LEU A 79 0.55 16.23 -11.51
N LEU A 80 1.26 16.61 -10.44
CA LEU A 80 1.34 15.83 -9.20
C LEU A 80 -0.04 15.64 -8.56
N GLU A 81 -0.88 16.68 -8.54
CA GLU A 81 -2.26 16.57 -8.07
C GLU A 81 -3.10 15.60 -8.89
N ARG A 82 -2.98 15.61 -10.23
CA ARG A 82 -3.68 14.63 -11.08
C ARG A 82 -3.24 13.19 -10.80
N ILE A 83 -1.94 12.96 -10.59
CA ILE A 83 -1.39 11.64 -10.23
C ILE A 83 -2.00 11.16 -8.92
N VAL A 84 -1.96 12.00 -7.89
CA VAL A 84 -2.52 11.70 -6.57
C VAL A 84 -4.03 11.46 -6.65
N ALA A 85 -4.77 12.29 -7.40
CA ALA A 85 -6.20 12.14 -7.58
C ALA A 85 -6.55 10.77 -8.20
N ARG A 86 -5.76 10.31 -9.17
CA ARG A 86 -5.95 8.98 -9.76
C ARG A 86 -5.71 7.87 -8.73
N PHE A 87 -4.66 7.96 -7.91
CA PHE A 87 -4.40 6.95 -6.87
C PHE A 87 -5.52 6.89 -5.82
N VAL A 88 -6.09 8.03 -5.45
CA VAL A 88 -7.28 8.10 -4.58
C VAL A 88 -8.48 7.43 -5.25
N GLN A 89 -8.77 7.76 -6.53
CA GLN A 89 -9.89 7.16 -7.28
C GLN A 89 -9.76 5.65 -7.44
N GLN A 90 -8.54 5.14 -7.56
CA GLN A 90 -8.24 3.72 -7.72
C GLN A 90 -8.18 2.95 -6.39
N ASP A 91 -8.40 3.61 -5.25
CA ASP A 91 -8.21 3.05 -3.90
C ASP A 91 -6.83 2.38 -3.76
N THR A 92 -5.80 3.03 -4.32
CA THR A 92 -4.44 2.45 -4.43
C THR A 92 -3.80 2.19 -3.07
N TRP A 93 -4.09 3.03 -2.06
CA TRP A 93 -3.54 2.88 -0.72
C TRP A 93 -4.47 2.07 0.18
N ALA A 94 -3.93 1.04 0.81
CA ALA A 94 -4.66 0.27 1.81
C ALA A 94 -5.13 1.17 2.98
N ARG A 95 -6.33 0.89 3.49
CA ARG A 95 -6.98 1.67 4.56
C ARG A 95 -6.57 1.24 5.97
N ASP A 96 -5.92 0.09 6.08
CA ASP A 96 -5.44 -0.51 7.32
C ASP A 96 -4.12 -1.28 7.07
N PRO A 97 -3.33 -1.58 8.12
CA PRO A 97 -2.04 -2.25 7.97
C PRO A 97 -2.18 -3.77 7.90
N LEU A 98 -3.39 -4.32 7.79
CA LEU A 98 -3.62 -5.75 7.86
C LEU A 98 -3.41 -6.41 6.49
N LEU A 99 -2.32 -7.16 6.37
CA LEU A 99 -2.09 -8.02 5.22
C LEU A 99 -3.02 -9.25 5.28
N GLY A 100 -4.21 -9.18 4.69
CA GLY A 100 -5.21 -10.26 4.75
C GLY A 100 -4.82 -11.55 3.99
N ARG A 101 -5.38 -12.69 4.42
CA ARG A 101 -5.15 -14.00 3.78
C ARG A 101 -5.59 -14.06 2.32
N SER A 102 -6.69 -13.41 1.98
CA SER A 102 -7.21 -13.37 0.60
C SER A 102 -6.25 -12.66 -0.34
N GLY A 103 -5.82 -11.43 0.02
CA GLY A 103 -4.85 -10.67 -0.76
C GLY A 103 -3.50 -11.39 -0.88
N TYR A 104 -3.02 -12.00 0.21
CA TYR A 104 -1.81 -12.83 0.17
C TYR A 104 -1.95 -14.06 -0.74
N GLY A 105 -3.10 -14.76 -0.69
CA GLY A 105 -3.37 -15.91 -1.56
C GLY A 105 -3.38 -15.52 -3.03
N TYR A 106 -3.99 -14.38 -3.36
CA TYR A 106 -4.00 -13.87 -4.72
C TYR A 106 -2.62 -13.42 -5.20
N LEU A 107 -1.84 -12.75 -4.35
CA LEU A 107 -0.44 -12.41 -4.68
C LEU A 107 0.37 -13.68 -4.99
N GLN A 108 0.23 -14.75 -4.20
CA GLN A 108 0.89 -16.02 -4.50
C GLN A 108 0.44 -16.63 -5.83
N GLU A 109 -0.83 -16.49 -6.21
CA GLU A 109 -1.32 -16.94 -7.51
C GLU A 109 -0.65 -16.18 -8.66
N ILE A 110 -0.57 -14.84 -8.57
CA ILE A 110 0.17 -14.02 -9.53
C ILE A 110 1.63 -14.48 -9.63
N LEU A 111 2.30 -14.66 -8.50
CA LEU A 111 3.72 -15.04 -8.46
C LEU A 111 3.96 -16.47 -8.99
N LEU A 112 3.03 -17.40 -8.78
CA LEU A 112 3.08 -18.75 -9.35
C LEU A 112 2.90 -18.72 -10.86
N ASN A 113 1.86 -18.04 -11.33
CA ASN A 113 1.54 -17.95 -12.76
C ASN A 113 2.65 -17.24 -13.53
N GLY A 114 3.30 -16.24 -12.93
CA GLY A 114 4.48 -15.57 -13.47
C GLY A 114 5.79 -16.35 -13.34
N GLY A 115 5.81 -17.51 -12.66
CA GLY A 115 7.00 -18.33 -12.46
C GLY A 115 8.01 -17.76 -11.43
N PHE A 116 7.63 -16.75 -10.65
CA PHE A 116 8.48 -16.13 -9.62
C PHE A 116 8.64 -17.02 -8.39
N ILE A 117 7.64 -17.86 -8.07
CA ILE A 117 7.73 -18.87 -7.03
C ILE A 117 7.33 -20.24 -7.60
N LYS A 118 7.88 -21.31 -7.01
CA LYS A 118 7.65 -22.69 -7.47
C LYS A 118 6.56 -23.43 -6.70
N ARG A 119 6.17 -22.90 -5.53
CA ARG A 119 5.17 -23.50 -4.64
C ARG A 119 4.50 -22.43 -3.81
N ARG A 120 3.35 -22.76 -3.24
CA ARG A 120 2.69 -21.91 -2.25
C ARG A 120 3.42 -21.97 -0.91
N HIS A 121 3.47 -20.84 -0.23
CA HIS A 121 3.94 -20.68 1.14
C HIS A 121 2.74 -20.46 2.07
N ARG A 122 2.83 -20.94 3.31
CA ARG A 122 1.77 -20.73 4.28
C ARG A 122 1.78 -19.29 4.73
N TYR A 123 0.60 -18.73 4.94
CA TYR A 123 0.43 -17.35 5.37
C TYR A 123 1.10 -17.10 6.73
N GLU A 124 0.94 -18.03 7.68
CA GLU A 124 1.47 -17.91 9.04
C GLU A 124 3.00 -17.99 9.09
N ASP A 125 3.64 -18.54 8.06
CA ASP A 125 5.10 -18.63 8.01
C ASP A 125 5.73 -17.29 7.61
N LEU A 126 4.95 -16.38 7.00
CA LEU A 126 5.47 -15.15 6.40
C LEU A 126 4.75 -13.87 6.86
N VAL A 127 3.57 -13.99 7.47
CA VAL A 127 2.74 -12.84 7.85
C VAL A 127 2.42 -12.88 9.34
N ASP A 128 2.94 -11.90 10.06
CA ASP A 128 2.56 -11.60 11.43
C ASP A 128 1.53 -10.45 11.44
N THR A 129 0.36 -10.69 12.04
CA THR A 129 -0.72 -9.69 12.16
C THR A 129 -0.84 -9.08 13.55
N HIS A 130 0.00 -9.49 14.51
CA HIS A 130 -0.07 -9.08 15.90
C HIS A 130 -0.02 -7.56 16.05
N TYR A 131 1.02 -6.92 15.52
CA TYR A 131 1.19 -5.47 15.61
C TYR A 131 0.15 -4.69 14.80
N ALA A 132 -0.28 -5.22 13.65
CA ALA A 132 -1.34 -4.60 12.84
C ALA A 132 -2.66 -4.53 13.64
N ARG A 133 -3.06 -5.63 14.28
CA ARG A 133 -4.26 -5.69 15.12
C ARG A 133 -4.17 -4.76 16.32
N GLN A 134 -3.06 -4.81 17.06
CA GLN A 134 -2.85 -3.92 18.20
C GLN A 134 -2.86 -2.44 17.82
N ALA A 135 -2.30 -2.08 16.66
CA ALA A 135 -2.33 -0.71 16.17
C ALA A 135 -3.76 -0.24 15.85
N MET A 136 -4.59 -1.12 15.29
CA MET A 136 -6.00 -0.83 14.99
C MET A 136 -6.85 -0.71 16.25
N ASP A 137 -6.69 -1.62 17.22
CA ASP A 137 -7.46 -1.62 18.46
C ASP A 137 -7.21 -0.35 19.29
N ALA A 138 -5.94 0.08 19.39
CA ALA A 138 -5.56 1.25 20.17
C ALA A 138 -6.05 2.59 19.60
N LEU A 139 -6.47 2.61 18.33
CA LEU A 139 -6.94 3.80 17.60
C LEU A 139 -8.42 3.67 17.17
N GLY A 140 -9.10 2.59 17.59
CA GLY A 140 -10.51 2.32 17.32
C GLY A 140 -11.48 2.91 18.36
N HIS A 141 -10.99 3.79 19.24
CA HIS A 141 -11.79 4.56 20.21
C HIS A 141 -11.82 6.05 19.84
#